data_AF-A0A958WCM0-F1
#
_entry.id   AF-A0A958WCM0-F1
#
_cell.length_a   1.000
_cell.length_b   1.000
_cell.length_c   1.000
_cell.angle_alpha   90.00
_cell.angle_beta   90.00
_cell.angle_gamma   90.00
#
_symmetry.space_group_name_H-M   'P 1'
#
loop_
_entity.id
_entity.type
_entity.pdbx_description
1 polymer ?
#
loop_
_entity_poly.entity_id
_entity_poly.type
_entity_poly.pdbx_seq_one_letter_code
_entity_poly.pdbx_strand_id
1 'polypeptide(L)'
;MKLKYRLTILAAFAVSVIYACPVCEKQQPKITMGLTHGAGPESNWDWVIITAITLITLLTLFYSIKYLVRPGEKKPDHIKHIIIQ
;
A
#
# COMPACT_ATOMS: atom_id res chain seq x y z
N MET A 1 -5.67 31.17 9.44
CA MET A 1 -5.51 29.97 10.30
C MET A 1 -4.04 29.58 10.39
N LYS A 2 -3.51 29.41 11.61
CA LYS A 2 -2.13 28.94 11.83
C LYS A 2 -1.91 27.57 11.15
N LEU A 3 -0.67 27.29 10.70
CA LEU A 3 -0.29 26.07 9.98
C LEU A 3 -0.74 24.79 10.70
N LYS A 4 -0.62 24.77 12.02
CA LYS A 4 -1.11 23.67 12.86
C LYS A 4 -2.58 23.33 12.63
N TYR A 5 -3.46 24.32 12.50
CA TYR A 5 -4.90 24.11 12.26
C TYR A 5 -5.20 23.63 10.84
N ARG A 6 -4.41 24.06 9.85
CA ARG A 6 -4.51 23.55 8.47
C ARG A 6 -4.14 22.07 8.41
N LEU A 7 -3.05 21.68 9.09
CA LEU A 7 -2.62 20.28 9.22
C LEU A 7 -3.64 19.42 9.97
N THR A 8 -4.26 19.94 11.03
CA THR A 8 -5.29 19.19 11.77
C THR A 8 -6.53 18.92 10.92
N ILE A 9 -6.97 19.90 10.14
CA ILE A 9 -8.14 19.75 9.27
C ILE A 9 -7.84 18.80 8.11
N LEU A 10 -6.65 18.90 7.49
CA LEU A 10 -6.23 17.96 6.46
C LEU A 10 -6.18 16.51 6.98
N ALA A 11 -5.65 16.31 8.19
CA ALA A 11 -5.61 15.01 8.83
C ALA A 11 -7.03 14.47 9.13
N ALA A 12 -7.94 15.32 9.59
CA ALA A 12 -9.33 14.92 9.86
C ALA A 12 -10.07 14.45 8.58
N PHE A 13 -9.85 15.13 7.45
CA PHE A 13 -10.42 14.71 6.16
C PHE A 13 -9.77 13.44 5.61
N ALA A 14 -8.49 13.19 5.88
CA ALA A 14 -7.81 11.97 5.45
C ALA A 14 -8.37 10.71 6.14
N VAL A 15 -8.80 10.83 7.40
CA VAL A 15 -9.34 9.69 8.18
C VAL A 15 -10.70 9.22 7.68
N SER A 16 -11.53 10.10 7.10
CA SER A 16 -12.87 9.75 6.61
C SER A 16 -12.90 8.82 5.39
N VAL A 17 -11.75 8.55 4.74
CA VAL A 17 -11.67 7.74 3.51
C VAL A 17 -11.34 6.27 3.79
N ILE A 18 -11.07 5.91 5.05
CA ILE A 18 -10.47 4.60 5.38
C ILE A 18 -11.53 3.48 5.51
N TYR A 19 -12.79 3.82 5.80
CA TYR A 19 -13.84 2.83 6.07
C TYR A 19 -14.94 2.84 5.02
N ALA A 20 -15.29 1.64 4.53
CA ALA A 20 -16.46 1.47 3.67
C ALA A 20 -17.75 1.75 4.46
N CYS A 21 -18.73 2.36 3.79
CA CYS A 21 -20.07 2.49 4.36
C CYS A 21 -20.71 1.10 4.52
N PRO A 22 -21.65 0.87 5.47
CA PRO A 22 -22.26 -0.46 5.66
C PRO A 22 -22.93 -1.05 4.42
N VAL A 23 -23.42 -0.18 3.52
CA VAL A 23 -23.98 -0.59 2.22
C VAL A 23 -22.87 -1.04 1.27
N CYS A 24 -21.81 -0.26 1.20
CA CYS A 24 -20.63 -0.49 0.37
C CYS A 24 -19.94 -1.80 0.76
N GLU A 25 -19.82 -2.07 2.06
CA GLU A 25 -19.24 -3.29 2.61
C GLU A 25 -20.04 -4.54 2.21
N LYS A 26 -21.38 -4.51 2.35
CA LYS A 26 -22.25 -5.64 1.96
C LYS A 26 -22.22 -5.96 0.47
N GLN A 27 -21.83 -5.01 -0.38
CA GLN A 27 -21.70 -5.21 -1.82
C GLN A 27 -20.33 -5.78 -2.22
N GLN A 28 -19.38 -5.88 -1.29
CA GLN A 28 -18.07 -6.47 -1.58
C GLN A 28 -18.14 -7.99 -1.62
N PRO A 29 -17.28 -8.64 -2.43
CA PRO A 29 -17.10 -10.08 -2.37
C PRO A 29 -16.68 -10.55 -0.98
N LYS A 30 -17.18 -11.71 -0.54
CA LYS A 30 -16.98 -12.25 0.82
C LYS A 30 -15.51 -12.30 1.27
N ILE A 31 -14.59 -12.51 0.33
CA ILE A 31 -13.15 -12.66 0.61
C ILE A 31 -12.50 -11.30 0.93
N THR A 32 -13.00 -10.21 0.35
CA THR A 32 -12.44 -8.86 0.49
C THR A 32 -13.35 -7.91 1.27
N MET A 33 -14.51 -8.39 1.73
CA MET A 33 -15.48 -7.64 2.51
C MET A 33 -14.85 -7.12 3.80
N GLY A 34 -14.88 -5.81 4.00
CA GLY A 34 -14.27 -5.13 5.16
C GLY A 34 -12.76 -4.91 5.06
N LEU A 35 -12.11 -5.38 4.00
CA LEU A 35 -10.67 -5.14 3.74
C LEU A 35 -10.44 -4.02 2.73
N THR A 36 -11.32 -3.88 1.76
CA THR A 36 -11.18 -2.91 0.67
C THR A 36 -12.18 -1.77 0.81
N HIS A 37 -11.92 -0.62 0.19
CA HIS A 37 -12.95 0.39 -0.08
C HIS A 37 -13.52 0.19 -1.49
N GLY A 38 -14.79 0.52 -1.71
CA GLY A 38 -15.41 0.46 -3.05
C GLY A 38 -15.85 -0.94 -3.50
N ALA A 39 -16.29 -1.06 -4.75
CA ALA A 39 -16.70 -2.33 -5.34
C ALA A 39 -15.50 -3.27 -5.47
N GLY A 40 -15.69 -4.54 -5.12
CA GLY A 40 -14.67 -5.55 -5.33
C GLY A 40 -14.67 -6.09 -6.77
N PRO A 41 -13.86 -7.13 -7.03
CA PRO A 41 -13.79 -7.77 -8.34
C PRO A 41 -15.16 -8.26 -8.82
N GLU A 42 -15.55 -7.90 -10.03
CA GLU A 42 -16.85 -8.24 -10.61
C GLU A 42 -16.78 -9.53 -11.44
N SER A 43 -15.62 -9.81 -12.04
CA SER A 43 -15.39 -10.97 -12.88
C SER A 43 -14.29 -11.91 -12.36
N ASN A 44 -14.28 -13.16 -12.84
CA ASN A 44 -13.19 -14.11 -12.53
C ASN A 44 -11.83 -13.63 -13.05
N TRP A 45 -11.81 -12.86 -14.14
CA TRP A 45 -10.57 -12.30 -14.70
C TRP A 45 -9.98 -11.22 -13.80
N ASP A 46 -10.82 -10.44 -13.12
CA ASP A 46 -10.39 -9.42 -12.17
C ASP A 46 -9.62 -10.07 -11.01
N TRP A 47 -10.07 -11.24 -10.55
CA TRP A 47 -9.37 -12.03 -9.52
C TRP A 47 -8.00 -12.53 -9.98
N VAL A 48 -7.87 -12.94 -11.24
CA VAL A 48 -6.57 -13.35 -11.81
C VAL A 48 -5.60 -12.17 -11.82
N ILE A 49 -6.06 -11.01 -12.28
CA ILE A 49 -5.25 -9.78 -12.34
C ILE A 49 -4.79 -9.36 -10.94
N ILE A 50 -5.71 -9.32 -9.97
CA ILE A 50 -5.39 -8.93 -8.59
C ILE A 50 -4.40 -9.89 -7.96
N THR A 51 -4.56 -11.20 -8.20
CA THR A 51 -3.63 -12.21 -7.70
C THR A 51 -2.23 -12.00 -8.29
N ALA A 52 -2.13 -11.78 -9.60
CA ALA A 52 -0.87 -11.54 -10.28
C ALA A 52 -0.16 -10.26 -9.78
N ILE A 53 -0.90 -9.14 -9.69
CA ILE A 53 -0.35 -7.86 -9.21
C ILE A 53 0.11 -8.00 -7.76
N THR A 54 -0.70 -8.63 -6.90
CA THR A 54 -0.36 -8.84 -5.48
C THR A 54 0.94 -9.62 -5.34
N LEU A 55 1.11 -10.69 -6.13
CA LEU A 55 2.33 -11.50 -6.12
C LEU A 55 3.55 -10.68 -6.57
N ILE A 56 3.42 -9.91 -7.65
CA ILE A 56 4.50 -9.03 -8.14
C ILE A 56 4.85 -7.98 -7.09
N THR A 57 3.86 -7.32 -6.49
CA THR A 57 4.08 -6.30 -5.45
C THR A 57 4.79 -6.88 -4.23
N LEU A 58 4.40 -8.06 -3.75
CA LEU A 58 5.06 -8.73 -2.63
C LEU A 58 6.52 -9.09 -2.97
N LEU A 59 6.79 -9.57 -4.19
CA LEU A 59 8.15 -9.82 -4.64
C LEU A 59 8.96 -8.53 -4.71
N THR A 60 8.41 -7.46 -5.28
CA THR A 60 9.08 -6.15 -5.36
C THR A 60 9.36 -5.60 -3.95
N LEU A 61 8.41 -5.69 -3.04
CA LEU A 61 8.57 -5.27 -1.64
C LEU A 61 9.67 -6.09 -0.95
N PHE A 62 9.66 -7.42 -1.11
CA PHE A 62 10.70 -8.29 -0.58
C PHE A 62 12.09 -7.89 -1.08
N TYR A 63 12.27 -7.70 -2.38
CA TYR A 63 13.55 -7.29 -2.94
C TYR A 63 13.94 -5.87 -2.55
N SER A 64 12.99 -4.95 -2.46
CA SER A 64 13.22 -3.59 -1.96
C SER A 64 13.80 -3.62 -0.55
N ILE A 65 13.15 -4.34 0.37
CA ILE A 65 13.64 -4.53 1.75
C ILE A 65 14.99 -5.24 1.75
N LYS A 66 15.14 -6.35 1.01
CA LYS A 66 16.38 -7.13 0.92
C LYS A 66 17.57 -6.25 0.54
N TYR A 67 17.42 -5.41 -0.49
CA TYR A 67 18.50 -4.57 -0.99
C TYR A 67 18.73 -3.29 -0.19
N LEU A 68 17.78 -2.91 0.67
CA LEU A 68 17.96 -1.84 1.66
C LEU A 68 18.70 -2.36 2.90
N VAL A 69 18.33 -3.55 3.42
CA VAL A 69 18.89 -4.10 4.66
C VAL A 69 20.22 -4.82 4.43
N ARG A 70 20.36 -5.57 3.33
CA ARG A 70 21.59 -6.29 2.97
C ARG A 70 21.96 -6.02 1.52
N PRO A 71 22.52 -4.83 1.23
CA PRO A 71 23.08 -4.53 -0.07
C PRO A 71 24.17 -5.58 -0.41
N GLY A 72 24.10 -6.15 -1.62
CA GLY A 72 25.09 -7.11 -2.12
C GLY A 72 26.32 -6.43 -2.74
N GLU A 73 26.34 -5.10 -2.76
CA GLU A 73 27.36 -4.27 -3.37
C GLU A 73 28.65 -4.27 -2.55
N LYS A 74 29.73 -4.84 -3.11
CA LYS A 74 31.04 -4.97 -2.44
C LYS A 74 31.98 -3.78 -2.65
N LYS A 75 31.62 -2.83 -3.50
CA LYS A 75 32.47 -1.67 -3.81
C LYS A 75 32.32 -0.61 -2.72
N PRO A 76 33.42 -0.14 -2.10
CA PRO A 76 33.37 0.84 -1.01
C PRO A 76 32.78 2.18 -1.45
N ASP A 77 32.98 2.59 -2.70
CA ASP A 77 32.51 3.88 -3.23
C ASP A 77 31.03 3.89 -3.68
N HIS A 78 30.25 2.87 -3.30
CA HIS A 78 28.85 2.79 -3.70
C HIS A 78 27.99 3.72 -2.85
N ILE A 79 27.08 4.47 -3.48
CA ILE A 79 26.21 5.47 -2.82
C ILE A 79 25.43 4.94 -1.60
N LYS A 80 25.15 3.62 -1.55
CA LYS A 80 24.48 2.98 -0.40
C LYS A 80 25.38 2.87 0.85
N HIS A 81 26.70 2.73 0.69
CA HIS A 81 27.66 2.74 1.82
C HIS A 81 27.90 4.14 2.39
N ILE A 82 27.49 5.19 1.65
CA ILE A 82 27.61 6.58 2.07
C ILE A 82 26.39 7.03 2.89
N ILE A 83 25.21 6.45 2.61
CA ILE A 83 23.93 6.88 3.23
C ILE A 83 23.51 5.97 4.40
N ILE A 84 23.77 4.66 4.34
CA ILE A 84 23.31 3.65 5.32
C ILE A 84 24.48 3.16 6.20
N GLN A 85 25.39 4.06 6.58
CA GLN A 85 26.55 3.73 7.42
C GLN A 85 26.16 3.50 8.89
#